data_AF-A0A6B0RCP5-F1
#
_entry.id   AF-A0A6B0RCP5-F1
#
_cell.length_a   1.000
_cell.length_b   1.000
_cell.length_c   1.000
_cell.angle_alpha   90.00
_cell.angle_beta   90.00
_cell.angle_gamma   90.00
#
_symmetry.space_group_name_H-M   'P 1'
#
loop_
_entity.id
_entity.type
_entity.pdbx_description
1 polymer ?
#
loop_
_entity_poly.entity_id
_entity_poly.type
_entity_poly.pdbx_seq_one_letter_code
_entity_poly.pdbx_strand_id
1 'polypeptide(L)'
;MVFQPSVRSLYQVLASVKNKIEQFASVERDFPGLLIQAQQYLLFRVDLSDPSPETPTKDPVQDASRTGSGKNFLDGPPKVLQPFLTNRAKVVGAPPSLPPPVRDTMLAAALFPEFLKELAALAQEHSILCCRILGDPDDACW
;
A
#
# COMPACT_ATOMS: atom_id res chain seq x y z
N MET A 1 15.49 20.37 28.56
CA MET A 1 14.17 19.88 28.10
C MET A 1 13.54 19.08 29.23
N VAL A 2 12.30 19.39 29.64
CA VAL A 2 11.57 18.65 30.67
C VAL A 2 10.83 17.49 29.98
N PHE A 3 11.27 16.26 30.22
CA PHE A 3 10.54 15.07 29.78
C PHE A 3 9.38 14.82 30.73
N GLN A 4 8.16 15.16 30.31
CA GLN A 4 6.98 14.71 31.02
C GLN A 4 6.87 13.18 30.88
N PRO A 5 6.78 12.41 31.98
CA PRO A 5 6.76 10.95 31.97
C PRO A 5 5.47 10.34 31.41
N SER A 6 4.49 11.16 31.01
CA SER A 6 3.15 10.72 30.61
C SER A 6 2.94 10.57 29.09
N VAL A 7 3.90 11.02 28.26
CA VAL A 7 3.78 10.93 26.80
C VAL A 7 4.54 9.70 26.31
N ARG A 8 3.84 8.77 25.67
CA ARG A 8 4.48 7.60 25.05
C ARG A 8 5.26 8.03 23.82
N SER A 9 6.49 7.54 23.69
CA SER A 9 7.28 7.71 22.48
C SER A 9 6.63 6.98 21.31
N LEU A 10 6.92 7.43 20.09
CA LEU A 10 6.46 6.75 18.88
C LEU A 10 6.84 5.27 18.88
N TYR A 11 8.08 4.94 19.29
CA TYR A 11 8.53 3.55 19.44
C TYR A 11 7.64 2.74 20.39
N GLN A 12 7.29 3.29 21.56
CA GLN A 12 6.41 2.62 22.53
C GLN A 12 5.00 2.38 21.96
N VAL A 13 4.48 3.32 21.17
CA VAL A 13 3.19 3.16 20.50
C VAL A 13 3.26 2.07 19.45
N LEU A 14 4.27 2.07 18.58
CA LEU A 14 4.44 1.07 17.53
C LEU A 14 4.66 -0.34 18.09
N ALA A 15 5.49 -0.47 19.13
CA ALA A 15 5.67 -1.73 19.83
C ALA A 15 4.35 -2.23 20.46
N SER A 16 3.55 -1.33 21.03
CA SER A 16 2.23 -1.68 21.56
C SER A 16 1.26 -2.16 20.48
N VAL A 17 1.26 -1.55 19.30
CA VAL A 17 0.41 -1.95 18.17
C VAL A 17 0.86 -3.32 17.63
N LYS A 18 2.16 -3.50 17.41
CA LYS A 18 2.75 -4.77 17.00
C LYS A 18 2.33 -5.90 17.94
N ASN A 19 2.51 -5.73 19.25
CA ASN A 19 2.18 -6.75 20.23
C ASN A 19 0.68 -7.10 20.23
N LYS A 20 -0.20 -6.11 20.05
CA LYS A 20 -1.65 -6.36 19.93
C LYS A 20 -1.99 -7.16 18.68
N ILE A 21 -1.33 -6.88 17.55
CA ILE A 21 -1.51 -7.65 16.30
C ILE A 21 -1.02 -9.09 16.50
N GLU A 22 0.17 -9.29 17.07
CA GLU A 22 0.72 -10.62 17.33
C GLU A 22 -0.14 -11.44 18.29
N GLN A 23 -0.64 -10.82 19.37
CA GLN A 23 -1.57 -11.47 20.30
C GLN A 23 -2.86 -11.90 19.59
N PHE A 24 -3.44 -11.03 18.76
CA PHE A 24 -4.63 -11.38 18.00
C PHE A 24 -4.34 -12.52 17.01
N ALA A 25 -3.22 -12.46 16.29
CA ALA A 25 -2.79 -13.50 15.36
C ALA A 25 -2.58 -14.86 16.02
N SER A 26 -2.19 -14.88 17.31
CA SER A 26 -2.03 -16.12 18.07
C SER A 26 -3.34 -16.81 18.46
N VAL A 27 -4.45 -16.05 18.52
CA VAL A 27 -5.77 -16.53 18.93
C VAL A 27 -6.68 -16.81 17.73
N GLU A 28 -6.59 -15.98 16.69
CA GLU A 28 -7.45 -16.06 15.51
C GLU A 28 -7.00 -17.17 14.56
N ARG A 29 -7.92 -18.11 14.25
CA ARG A 29 -7.60 -19.29 13.42
C ARG A 29 -7.53 -18.96 11.95
N ASP A 30 -8.33 -18.00 11.49
CA ASP A 30 -8.34 -17.54 10.09
C ASP A 30 -7.71 -16.16 9.92
N PHE A 31 -6.66 -15.88 10.70
CA PHE A 31 -5.87 -14.65 10.56
C PHE A 31 -5.42 -14.39 9.11
N PRO A 32 -4.85 -15.35 8.35
CA PRO A 32 -4.39 -15.07 6.98
C PRO A 32 -5.54 -14.76 6.02
N GLY A 33 -6.69 -15.45 6.12
CA GLY A 33 -7.85 -15.17 5.27
C GLY A 33 -8.42 -13.78 5.52
N LEU A 34 -8.59 -13.42 6.80
CA LEU A 34 -9.04 -12.11 7.22
C LEU A 34 -8.07 -10.98 6.83
N LEU A 35 -6.75 -11.24 6.89
CA LEU A 35 -5.73 -10.28 6.46
C LEU A 35 -5.80 -10.00 4.95
N ILE A 36 -5.97 -11.04 4.13
CA ILE A 36 -6.16 -10.90 2.67
C ILE A 36 -7.41 -10.06 2.39
N GLN A 37 -8.50 -10.34 3.10
CA GLN A 37 -9.75 -9.60 2.94
C GLN A 37 -9.59 -8.11 3.31
N ALA A 38 -8.80 -7.81 4.35
CA ALA A 38 -8.51 -6.44 4.76
C ALA A 38 -7.68 -5.68 3.72
N GLN A 39 -6.69 -6.34 3.13
CA GLN A 39 -5.90 -5.77 2.04
C GLN A 39 -6.77 -5.48 0.80
N GLN A 40 -7.65 -6.42 0.43
CA GLN A 40 -8.59 -6.23 -0.68
C GLN A 40 -9.56 -5.08 -0.40
N TYR A 41 -10.06 -4.96 0.83
CA TYR A 41 -10.91 -3.85 1.24
C TYR A 41 -10.21 -2.50 1.09
N LEU A 42 -8.95 -2.40 1.53
CA LEU A 42 -8.16 -1.18 1.38
C LEU A 42 -7.93 -0.83 -0.09
N LEU A 43 -7.59 -1.82 -0.93
CA LEU A 43 -7.37 -1.60 -2.37
C LEU A 43 -8.66 -1.14 -3.07
N PHE A 44 -9.79 -1.81 -2.79
CA PHE A 44 -11.09 -1.43 -3.32
C PHE A 44 -11.47 0.00 -2.91
N ARG A 45 -11.18 0.39 -1.66
CA ARG A 45 -11.42 1.75 -1.19
C ARG A 45 -10.55 2.79 -1.90
N VAL A 46 -9.31 2.46 -2.23
CA VAL A 46 -8.42 3.33 -3.00
C VAL A 46 -8.97 3.52 -4.42
N ASP A 47 -9.38 2.44 -5.09
CA ASP A 47 -9.93 2.48 -6.45
C ASP A 47 -11.23 3.30 -6.56
N LEU A 48 -12.08 3.30 -5.52
CA LEU A 48 -13.28 4.15 -5.46
C LEU A 48 -12.99 5.63 -5.18
N SER A 49 -11.83 5.92 -4.59
CA SER A 49 -11.43 7.28 -4.22
C SER A 49 -10.73 8.01 -5.36
N ASP A 50 -10.38 7.30 -6.44
CA ASP A 50 -9.84 7.89 -7.66
C ASP A 50 -11.01 8.50 -8.46
N PRO A 51 -11.09 9.83 -8.66
CA PRO A 51 -12.10 10.42 -9.52
C PRO A 51 -11.82 9.94 -10.95
N SER A 52 -12.58 8.95 -11.41
CA SER A 52 -12.72 8.63 -12.82
C SER A 52 -12.82 9.94 -13.62
N PRO A 53 -12.02 10.13 -14.70
CA PRO A 53 -12.27 11.22 -15.64
C PRO A 53 -13.56 10.91 -16.40
N GLU A 54 -14.69 11.28 -15.81
CA GLU A 54 -15.96 11.40 -16.51
C GLU A 54 -15.81 12.53 -17.54
N THR A 55 -15.88 12.22 -18.83
CA THR A 55 -16.52 13.14 -19.78
C THR A 55 -17.64 12.42 -20.53
N PRO A 56 -18.79 13.09 -20.75
CA PRO A 56 -20.06 12.45 -21.04
C PRO A 56 -20.42 12.52 -22.55
N THR A 57 -21.21 11.53 -22.99
CA THR A 57 -22.25 11.58 -24.04
C THR A 57 -22.00 12.40 -25.32
N LYS A 58 -21.89 11.70 -26.47
CA LYS A 58 -22.67 12.07 -27.67
C LYS A 58 -22.87 10.93 -28.68
N ASP A 59 -24.10 10.40 -28.66
CA ASP A 59 -24.96 9.85 -29.73
C ASP A 59 -24.58 8.61 -30.60
N PRO A 60 -25.58 7.76 -30.94
CA PRO A 60 -25.44 6.62 -31.84
C PRO A 60 -25.77 7.00 -33.30
N VAL A 61 -25.05 6.43 -34.29
CA VAL A 61 -25.57 6.07 -35.64
C VAL A 61 -24.46 5.46 -36.51
N GLN A 62 -24.71 4.22 -36.93
CA GLN A 62 -24.44 3.51 -38.20
C GLN A 62 -23.11 3.69 -38.96
N ASP A 63 -22.62 2.52 -39.38
CA ASP A 63 -22.22 2.14 -40.75
C ASP A 63 -20.74 1.79 -41.09
N ALA A 64 -20.65 0.61 -41.73
CA ALA A 64 -19.73 0.15 -42.77
C ALA A 64 -18.19 0.11 -42.58
N SER A 65 -17.69 -1.13 -42.76
CA SER A 65 -16.66 -1.53 -43.75
C SER A 65 -15.17 -1.68 -43.35
N ARG A 66 -14.74 -2.96 -43.43
CA ARG A 66 -13.58 -3.54 -44.16
C ARG A 66 -12.11 -3.10 -43.88
N THR A 67 -11.33 -4.15 -43.56
CA THR A 67 -10.01 -4.52 -44.13
C THR A 67 -8.72 -3.86 -43.63
N GLY A 68 -7.75 -4.70 -43.22
CA GLY A 68 -6.30 -4.42 -43.19
C GLY A 68 -5.62 -4.96 -41.93
N SER A 69 -5.05 -6.18 -41.91
CA SER A 69 -3.68 -6.54 -42.33
C SER A 69 -2.58 -6.14 -41.33
N GLY A 70 -1.90 -7.15 -40.74
CA GLY A 70 -0.48 -7.05 -40.39
C GLY A 70 0.00 -7.41 -38.97
N LYS A 71 0.39 -8.68 -38.72
CA LYS A 71 1.77 -9.15 -38.36
C LYS A 71 2.53 -8.34 -37.28
N ASN A 72 3.04 -8.83 -36.12
CA ASN A 72 3.94 -9.95 -35.77
C ASN A 72 4.07 -9.97 -34.21
N PHE A 73 4.10 -11.11 -33.51
CA PHE A 73 5.25 -12.00 -33.19
C PHE A 73 6.27 -11.45 -32.16
N LEU A 74 6.33 -12.10 -30.99
CA LEU A 74 7.48 -12.44 -30.11
C LEU A 74 6.96 -12.58 -28.66
N ASP A 75 6.68 -13.79 -28.15
CA ASP A 75 7.63 -14.78 -27.63
C ASP A 75 8.37 -14.27 -26.36
N GLY A 76 8.11 -14.89 -25.20
CA GLY A 76 8.83 -14.64 -23.92
C GLY A 76 9.99 -15.62 -23.73
N PRO A 77 10.49 -15.95 -22.51
CA PRO A 77 10.37 -15.36 -21.14
C PRO A 77 11.78 -15.36 -20.42
N PRO A 78 12.01 -15.57 -19.10
CA PRO A 78 11.23 -15.37 -17.85
C PRO A 78 12.00 -14.65 -16.67
N LYS A 79 11.26 -14.30 -15.60
CA LYS A 79 11.65 -14.27 -14.15
C LYS A 79 12.82 -13.39 -13.69
N VAL A 80 12.54 -12.48 -12.76
CA VAL A 80 13.02 -12.49 -11.34
C VAL A 80 12.51 -11.22 -10.63
N LEU A 81 11.86 -11.43 -9.47
CA LEU A 81 11.32 -10.45 -8.50
C LEU A 81 9.98 -9.75 -8.83
N GLN A 82 8.92 -10.55 -8.85
CA GLN A 82 7.61 -10.09 -8.38
C GLN A 82 7.09 -11.09 -7.34
N PRO A 83 7.33 -10.86 -6.03
CA PRO A 83 6.58 -11.53 -5.01
C PRO A 83 5.45 -10.60 -4.55
N PHE A 84 4.21 -11.10 -4.63
CA PHE A 84 3.00 -10.70 -3.86
C PHE A 84 1.86 -9.92 -4.53
N LEU A 85 1.95 -9.39 -5.75
CA LEU A 85 0.80 -8.69 -6.36
C LEU A 85 0.19 -9.41 -7.58
N THR A 86 0.14 -10.73 -7.54
CA THR A 86 -0.64 -11.52 -8.50
C THR A 86 -2.03 -11.78 -7.94
N ASN A 87 -2.99 -10.94 -8.30
CA ASN A 87 -4.33 -11.35 -8.74
C ASN A 87 -5.15 -10.08 -9.03
N ARG A 88 -5.06 -9.60 -10.27
CA ARG A 88 -6.06 -8.67 -10.82
C ARG A 88 -7.33 -9.47 -11.13
N ALA A 89 -7.98 -9.98 -10.10
CA ALA A 89 -9.32 -10.51 -10.21
C ALA A 89 -10.25 -9.29 -10.29
N LYS A 90 -10.64 -8.94 -11.52
CA LYS A 90 -11.76 -8.04 -11.79
C LYS A 90 -13.05 -8.74 -11.31
N VAL A 91 -13.22 -8.78 -9.99
CA VAL A 91 -14.46 -9.20 -9.34
C VAL A 91 -15.27 -7.93 -9.19
N VAL A 92 -16.12 -7.67 -10.18
CA VAL A 92 -17.35 -6.88 -9.95
C VAL A 92 -18.21 -7.76 -9.04
N GLY A 93 -17.98 -7.65 -7.74
CA GLY A 93 -18.64 -8.44 -6.72
C GLY A 93 -18.60 -7.64 -5.42
N ALA A 94 -19.64 -7.81 -4.61
CA ALA A 94 -19.92 -7.05 -3.38
C ALA A 94 -18.65 -6.73 -2.57
N PRO A 95 -18.59 -5.56 -1.91
CA PRO A 95 -17.39 -5.11 -1.20
C PRO A 95 -16.94 -6.18 -0.20
N PRO A 96 -15.63 -6.51 -0.16
CA PRO A 96 -15.10 -7.46 0.81
C PRO A 96 -15.45 -6.98 2.22
N SER A 97 -16.38 -7.68 2.89
CA SER A 97 -16.93 -7.24 4.17
C SER A 97 -16.25 -7.96 5.33
N LEU A 98 -15.29 -7.29 5.96
CA LEU A 98 -14.65 -7.82 7.17
C LEU A 98 -15.68 -7.91 8.32
N PRO A 99 -15.64 -8.99 9.13
CA PRO A 99 -16.49 -9.09 10.31
C PRO A 99 -16.27 -7.87 11.22
N PRO A 100 -17.34 -7.21 11.69
CA PRO A 100 -17.23 -6.04 12.55
C PRO A 100 -16.27 -6.17 13.75
N PRO A 101 -16.21 -7.30 14.49
CA PRO A 101 -15.38 -7.39 15.69
C PRO A 101 -13.87 -7.47 15.40
N VAL A 102 -13.46 -7.90 14.20
CA VAL A 102 -12.03 -8.09 13.85
C VAL A 102 -11.51 -7.02 12.90
N ARG A 103 -12.41 -6.21 12.33
CA ARG A 103 -12.11 -5.24 11.27
C ARG A 103 -10.94 -4.35 11.60
N ASP A 104 -10.98 -3.64 12.73
CA ASP A 104 -9.97 -2.65 13.07
C ASP A 104 -8.60 -3.29 13.28
N THR A 105 -8.55 -4.47 13.90
CA THR A 105 -7.32 -5.22 14.09
C THR A 105 -6.74 -5.71 12.76
N MET A 106 -7.60 -6.15 11.82
CA MET A 106 -7.16 -6.59 10.49
C MET A 106 -6.70 -5.42 9.61
N LEU A 107 -7.39 -4.29 9.68
CA LEU A 107 -6.95 -3.06 9.00
C LEU A 107 -5.63 -2.56 9.58
N ALA A 108 -5.48 -2.56 10.91
CA ALA A 108 -4.22 -2.23 11.56
C ALA A 108 -3.11 -3.21 11.15
N ALA A 109 -3.38 -4.51 11.10
CA ALA A 109 -2.42 -5.52 10.65
C ALA A 109 -1.99 -5.31 9.19
N ALA A 110 -2.91 -4.93 8.31
CA ALA A 110 -2.62 -4.62 6.92
C ALA A 110 -1.82 -3.31 6.75
N LEU A 111 -2.13 -2.27 7.53
CA LEU A 111 -1.51 -0.94 7.42
C LEU A 111 -0.19 -0.81 8.18
N PHE A 112 -0.01 -1.53 9.28
CA PHE A 112 1.17 -1.42 10.13
C PHE A 112 2.50 -1.61 9.38
N PRO A 113 2.70 -2.64 8.54
CA PRO A 113 3.94 -2.78 7.78
C PRO A 113 4.14 -1.66 6.74
N GLU A 114 3.07 -1.16 6.12
CA GLU A 114 3.12 -0.03 5.20
C GLU A 114 3.55 1.25 5.91
N PHE A 115 2.95 1.53 7.07
CA PHE A 115 3.34 2.65 7.91
C PHE A 115 4.82 2.58 8.32
N LEU A 116 5.33 1.40 8.68
CA LEU A 116 6.75 1.25 9.04
C LEU A 116 7.68 1.51 7.85
N LYS A 117 7.28 1.13 6.63
CA LYS A 117 8.05 1.44 5.41
C LYS A 117 8.10 2.94 5.16
N GLU A 118 6.98 3.64 5.25
CA GLU A 118 6.93 5.10 5.11
C GLU A 118 7.74 5.80 6.21
N LEU A 119 7.62 5.35 7.46
CA LEU A 119 8.42 5.87 8.56
C LEU A 119 9.92 5.70 8.32
N ALA A 120 10.34 4.53 7.80
CA ALA A 120 11.72 4.26 7.45
C ALA A 120 12.21 5.16 6.30
N ALA A 121 11.37 5.35 5.27
CA ALA A 121 11.67 6.24 4.15
C ALA A 121 11.85 7.69 4.60
N LEU A 122 10.94 8.22 5.43
CA LEU A 122 11.04 9.57 6.01
C LEU A 122 12.30 9.73 6.87
N ALA A 123 12.58 8.75 7.74
CA ALA A 123 13.78 8.80 8.57
C ALA A 123 15.06 8.80 7.71
N GLN A 124 15.08 8.02 6.63
CA GLN A 124 16.18 8.00 5.67
C GLN A 124 16.33 9.34 4.95
N GLU A 125 15.24 9.95 4.46
CA GLU A 125 15.28 11.26 3.79
C GLU A 125 15.86 12.35 4.69
N HIS A 126 15.37 12.45 5.94
CA HIS A 126 15.87 13.43 6.90
C HIS A 126 17.30 13.14 7.37
N SER A 127 17.71 11.87 7.44
CA SER A 127 19.09 11.51 7.76
C SER A 127 20.05 11.85 6.60
N ILE A 128 19.64 11.69 5.34
CA ILE A 128 20.46 12.03 4.16
C ILE A 128 20.60 13.55 4.02
N LEU A 129 19.51 14.31 4.20
CA LEU A 129 19.55 15.79 4.18
C LEU A 129 20.50 16.34 5.25
N CYS A 130 20.47 15.78 6.46
CA CYS A 130 21.38 16.20 7.53
C CYS A 130 22.85 15.87 7.20
N CYS A 131 23.13 14.73 6.56
CA CYS A 131 24.48 14.37 6.11
C CYS A 131 24.98 15.21 4.92
N ARG A 132 24.10 15.65 3.99
CA ARG A 132 24.50 16.50 2.86
C ARG A 132 24.76 17.95 3.26
N ILE A 133 24.03 18.49 4.26
CA ILE A 133 24.24 19.86 4.75
C ILE A 133 25.52 19.96 5.59
N LEU A 134 25.92 18.89 6.28
CA LEU A 134 27.18 18.82 7.02
C LEU A 134 28.36 18.32 6.16
N GLY A 135 28.09 17.97 4.89
CA GLY A 135 29.03 17.38 3.96
C GLY A 135 29.61 18.37 2.95
N ASP A 136 29.82 19.62 3.33
CA ASP A 136 30.88 20.42 2.71
C ASP A 136 32.12 20.40 3.62
N PRO A 137 33.05 19.46 3.42
CA PRO A 137 34.33 19.45 4.13
C PRO A 137 35.33 20.50 3.61
N ASP A 138 34.98 21.35 2.63
CA ASP A 138 35.94 22.27 2.00
C ASP A 138 35.87 23.74 2.49
N ASP A 139 35.08 24.05 3.53
CA ASP A 139 35.06 25.38 4.18
C ASP A 139 35.85 25.41 5.51
N ALA A 140 36.88 24.57 5.62
CA ALA A 140 37.90 24.64 6.66
C ALA A 140 39.29 24.72 6.03
N CYS A 141 39.83 25.95 6.01
CA CYS A 141 41.15 26.39 5.51
C CYS A 141 41.21 26.76 4.02
N TRP A 142 40.93 28.03 3.69
CA TRP A 142 41.94 29.06 3.35
C TRP A 142 41.42 30.47 3.67
#